data_AF-A0A1E5QNJ8-F1
#
_entry.id   AF-A0A1E5QNJ8-F1
#
_cell.length_a   1.000
_cell.length_b   1.000
_cell.length_c   1.000
_cell.angle_alpha   90.00
_cell.angle_beta   90.00
_cell.angle_gamma   90.00
#
_symmetry.space_group_name_H-M   'P 1'
#
loop_
_entity.id
_entity.type
_entity.pdbx_description
1 polymer ?
#
loop_
_entity_poly.entity_id
_entity_poly.type
_entity_poly.pdbx_seq_one_letter_code
_entity_poly.pdbx_strand_id
1 'polypeptide(L)'
;MAIALQQQGAIVVILGMNVEPFNGEYKQLYQRVANDTQAYLIPGVLEGLNDPRYLFDEIHPNSAGHQVLANRIAEGLKPLLERPDLPPNSPSPTP
;
A
#
# COMPACT_ATOMS: atom_id res chain seq x y z
N MET A 1 -1.80 -9.85 -12.04
CA MET A 1 -0.88 -8.70 -12.13
C MET A 1 0.30 -8.84 -11.18
N ALA A 2 0.10 -8.84 -9.84
CA ALA A 2 1.19 -8.95 -8.86
C ALA A 2 2.15 -10.13 -9.12
N ILE A 3 1.62 -11.34 -9.29
CA ILE A 3 2.43 -12.54 -9.59
C ILE A 3 3.28 -12.37 -10.85
N ALA A 4 2.71 -11.79 -11.92
CA ALA A 4 3.43 -11.60 -13.18
C ALA A 4 4.59 -10.59 -13.05
N LEU A 5 4.45 -9.58 -12.21
CA LEU A 5 5.51 -8.62 -11.89
C LEU A 5 6.59 -9.27 -11.02
N GLN A 6 6.21 -10.06 -10.02
CA GLN A 6 7.13 -10.79 -9.16
C GLN A 6 7.96 -11.82 -9.95
N GLN A 7 7.36 -12.49 -10.93
CA GLN A 7 8.07 -13.40 -11.84
C GLN A 7 9.13 -12.70 -12.70
N GLN A 8 9.03 -11.37 -12.86
CA GLN A 8 10.03 -10.54 -13.55
C GLN A 8 11.08 -9.97 -12.59
N GLY A 9 11.09 -10.40 -11.32
CA GLY A 9 12.04 -9.97 -10.30
C GLY A 9 11.66 -8.66 -9.58
N ALA A 10 10.43 -8.18 -9.74
CA ALA A 10 9.97 -6.98 -9.04
C ALA A 10 9.46 -7.28 -7.63
N ILE A 11 9.78 -6.41 -6.67
CA ILE A 11 9.07 -6.34 -5.40
C ILE A 11 7.73 -5.64 -5.65
N VAL A 12 6.63 -6.27 -5.25
CA VAL A 12 5.29 -5.68 -5.39
C VAL A 12 4.82 -5.13 -4.05
N VAL A 13 4.41 -3.87 -4.08
CA VAL A 13 3.81 -3.16 -2.95
C VAL A 13 2.36 -2.85 -3.28
N ILE A 14 1.46 -3.26 -2.39
CA ILE A 14 0.02 -2.98 -2.44
C ILE A 14 -0.27 -1.82 -1.50
N LEU A 15 -0.95 -0.80 -2.00
CA LEU A 15 -1.45 0.31 -1.19
C LEU A 15 -2.92 0.06 -0.86
N GLY A 16 -3.23 -0.11 0.43
CA GLY A 16 -4.60 -0.31 0.90
C GLY A 16 -5.37 1.00 0.89
N MET A 17 -6.36 1.12 0.01
CA MET A 17 -7.19 2.32 -0.17
C MET A 17 -8.63 2.04 0.24
N ASN A 18 -9.10 2.64 1.32
CA ASN A 18 -10.53 2.70 1.61
C ASN A 18 -10.99 4.13 1.31
N VAL A 19 -11.89 4.27 0.34
CA VAL A 19 -12.40 5.57 -0.10
C VAL A 19 -13.82 5.70 0.44
N GLU A 20 -14.04 6.63 1.36
CA GLU A 20 -15.40 7.06 1.70
C GLU A 20 -15.92 8.00 0.59
N PRO A 21 -17.22 7.97 0.25
CA PRO A 21 -18.32 7.21 0.86
C PRO A 21 -18.56 5.82 0.22
N PHE A 22 -17.58 5.24 -0.50
CA PHE A 22 -17.77 3.96 -1.15
C PHE A 22 -17.70 2.80 -0.14
N ASN A 23 -18.84 2.16 0.11
CA ASN A 23 -19.03 1.14 1.16
C ASN A 23 -18.51 -0.26 0.79
N GLY A 24 -17.28 -0.36 0.29
CA GLY A 24 -16.65 -1.66 0.03
C GLY A 24 -15.79 -2.12 1.21
N GLU A 25 -15.78 -3.43 1.48
CA GLU A 25 -14.85 -4.09 2.42
C GLU A 25 -13.43 -4.22 1.81
N TYR A 26 -12.92 -3.12 1.23
CA TYR A 26 -11.67 -3.14 0.46
C TYR A 26 -10.46 -3.47 1.31
N LYS A 27 -10.45 -3.10 2.60
CA LYS A 27 -9.41 -3.50 3.56
C LYS A 27 -9.15 -5.00 3.53
N GLN A 28 -10.22 -5.82 3.57
CA GLN A 28 -10.10 -7.28 3.56
C GLN A 28 -9.59 -7.79 2.21
N LEU A 29 -10.02 -7.15 1.12
CA LEU A 29 -9.57 -7.49 -0.23
C LEU A 29 -8.06 -7.26 -0.40
N TYR A 30 -7.54 -6.10 -0.01
CA TYR A 30 -6.10 -5.82 -0.09
C TYR A 30 -5.29 -6.78 0.77
N GLN A 31 -5.77 -7.07 1.98
CA GLN A 31 -5.11 -8.04 2.87
C GLN A 31 -5.06 -9.44 2.25
N ARG A 32 -6.18 -9.89 1.67
CA ARG A 32 -6.23 -11.18 0.96
C ARG A 32 -5.22 -11.22 -0.17
N VAL A 33 -5.21 -10.21 -1.06
CA VAL A 33 -4.28 -10.18 -2.20
C VAL A 33 -2.82 -10.16 -1.73
N ALA A 34 -2.50 -9.38 -0.69
CA ALA A 34 -1.16 -9.37 -0.11
C ALA A 34 -0.75 -10.75 0.43
N ASN A 35 -1.65 -11.44 1.13
CA ASN A 35 -1.41 -12.78 1.63
C ASN A 35 -1.25 -13.80 0.50
N ASP A 36 -2.15 -13.79 -0.49
CA ASP A 36 -2.15 -14.77 -1.58
C ASP A 36 -0.92 -14.62 -2.49
N THR A 37 -0.40 -13.40 -2.63
CA THR A 37 0.72 -13.08 -3.53
C THR A 37 2.05 -12.85 -2.80
N GLN A 38 2.04 -12.85 -1.47
CA GLN A 38 3.20 -12.49 -0.65
C GLN A 38 3.75 -11.09 -0.96
N ALA A 39 2.89 -10.19 -1.46
CA ALA A 39 3.22 -8.80 -1.71
C ALA A 39 3.24 -8.01 -0.39
N TYR A 40 4.06 -6.97 -0.33
CA TYR A 40 4.10 -6.07 0.82
C TYR A 40 2.85 -5.19 0.83
N LEU A 41 2.20 -5.01 1.98
CA LEU A 41 1.00 -4.18 2.11
C LEU A 41 1.29 -2.95 2.96
N ILE A 42 1.02 -1.77 2.42
CA ILE A 42 0.91 -0.52 3.16
C ILE A 42 -0.60 -0.23 3.33
N PRO A 43 -1.19 -0.50 4.51
CA PRO A 43 -2.63 -0.32 4.71
C PRO A 43 -3.00 1.15 4.92
N GLY A 44 -4.26 1.51 4.64
CA GLY A 44 -4.88 2.73 5.16
C GLY A 44 -4.32 4.05 4.62
N VAL A 45 -3.81 4.08 3.38
CA VAL A 45 -3.10 5.26 2.88
C VAL A 45 -4.00 6.52 2.78
N LEU A 46 -5.33 6.33 2.69
CA LEU A 46 -6.33 7.39 2.62
C LEU A 46 -7.04 7.71 3.94
N GLU A 47 -6.69 7.03 5.04
CA GLU A 47 -7.40 7.15 6.32
C GLU A 47 -7.45 8.61 6.82
N GLY A 48 -8.64 9.11 7.17
CA GLY A 48 -8.81 10.49 7.64
C GLY A 48 -8.58 11.60 6.59
N LEU A 49 -8.47 11.26 5.30
CA LEU A 49 -8.42 12.25 4.20
C LEU A 49 -9.80 12.66 3.69
N ASN A 50 -10.88 12.19 4.33
CA ASN A 50 -12.26 12.62 4.10
C ASN A 50 -12.60 13.99 4.75
N ASP A 51 -11.69 14.54 5.56
CA ASP A 51 -11.82 15.89 6.11
C ASP A 51 -11.72 16.95 4.99
N PRO A 52 -12.67 17.90 4.88
CA PRO A 52 -12.66 18.95 3.86
C PRO A 52 -11.34 19.72 3.75
N ARG A 53 -10.55 19.83 4.82
CA ARG A 53 -9.23 20.49 4.75
C ARG A 53 -8.22 19.78 3.84
N TYR A 54 -8.44 18.49 3.57
CA TYR A 54 -7.58 17.67 2.73
C TYR A 54 -8.15 17.43 1.34
N LEU A 55 -9.33 17.96 1.01
CA LEU A 55 -10.00 17.70 -0.25
C LEU A 55 -10.03 18.95 -1.14
N PHE A 56 -9.97 18.72 -2.46
CA PHE A 56 -10.21 19.73 -3.49
C PHE A 56 -11.70 19.75 -3.89
N ASP A 57 -12.33 18.58 -3.90
CA ASP A 57 -13.75 18.37 -4.12
C ASP A 57 -14.33 17.37 -3.11
N GLU A 58 -15.38 16.61 -3.45
CA GLU A 58 -16.02 15.69 -2.51
C GLU A 58 -15.17 14.47 -2.15
N ILE A 59 -14.19 14.07 -2.97
CA ILE A 59 -13.41 12.83 -2.76
C ILE A 59 -11.92 12.94 -3.14
N HIS A 60 -11.53 13.93 -3.94
CA HIS A 60 -10.16 14.06 -4.43
C HIS A 60 -9.30 14.89 -3.48
N PRO A 61 -8.13 14.39 -3.06
CA PRO A 61 -7.22 15.15 -2.21
C PRO A 61 -6.74 16.46 -2.86
N ASN A 62 -6.63 17.52 -2.06
CA ASN A 62 -5.88 18.71 -2.41
C ASN A 62 -4.37 18.52 -2.13
N SER A 63 -3.56 19.56 -2.27
CA SER A 63 -2.11 19.48 -2.02
C SER A 63 -1.75 19.01 -0.61
N ALA A 64 -2.49 19.42 0.42
CA ALA A 64 -2.27 18.98 1.79
C ALA A 64 -2.64 17.49 1.97
N GLY A 65 -3.74 17.04 1.36
CA GLY A 65 -4.11 15.63 1.36
C GLY A 65 -3.10 14.75 0.63
N HIS A 66 -2.59 15.21 -0.53
CA HIS A 66 -1.51 14.55 -1.26
C HIS A 66 -0.21 14.47 -0.45
N GLN A 67 0.12 15.49 0.33
CA GLN A 67 1.29 15.46 1.21
C GLN A 67 1.17 14.37 2.29
N VAL A 68 0.00 14.24 2.92
CA VAL A 68 -0.26 13.18 3.89
C VAL A 68 -0.16 11.78 3.24
N LEU A 69 -0.76 11.60 2.07
CA LEU A 69 -0.68 10.36 1.29
C LEU A 69 0.78 10.00 0.95
N ALA A 70 1.54 10.96 0.42
CA ALA A 70 2.95 10.76 0.06
C ALA A 70 3.80 10.39 1.27
N ASN A 71 3.62 11.06 2.41
CA ASN A 71 4.32 10.74 3.65
C ASN A 71 4.02 9.32 4.12
N ARG A 72 2.75 8.89 4.11
CA ARG A 72 2.38 7.52 4.52
C ARG A 72 3.01 6.45 3.63
N ILE A 73 3.03 6.68 2.31
CA ILE A 73 3.67 5.77 1.37
C ILE A 73 5.19 5.75 1.61
N ALA A 74 5.83 6.91 1.75
CA ALA A 74 7.26 7.01 1.99
C ALA A 74 7.67 6.31 3.30
N GLU A 75 6.96 6.57 4.40
CA GLU A 75 7.19 5.89 5.68
C GLU A 75 6.95 4.39 5.58
N GLY A 76 5.88 3.96 4.92
CA GLY A 76 5.57 2.55 4.71
C GLY A 76 6.57 1.82 3.81
N LEU A 77 7.27 2.53 2.92
CA LEU A 77 8.32 1.96 2.08
C LEU A 77 9.67 1.83 2.80
N LYS A 78 9.94 2.60 3.86
CA LYS A 78 11.24 2.58 4.55
C LYS A 78 11.74 1.17 4.90
N PRO A 79 10.92 0.27 5.49
CA PRO A 79 11.40 -1.07 5.84
C PRO A 79 11.87 -1.89 4.63
N LEU A 80 11.23 -1.71 3.46
CA LEU A 80 11.63 -2.35 2.21
C LEU A 80 12.87 -1.70 1.60
N LEU A 81 13.02 -0.38 1.72
CA LEU A 81 14.18 0.33 1.17
C LEU A 81 15.46 0.11 1.99
N GLU A 82 15.32 -0.06 3.31
CA GLU A 82 16.43 -0.36 4.22
C GLU A 82 16.89 -1.82 4.11
N ARG A 83 15.97 -2.72 3.76
CA ARG A 83 16.25 -4.14 3.50
C ARG A 83 15.46 -4.57 2.26
N PRO A 84 16.03 -4.39 1.06
CA PRO A 84 15.37 -4.78 -0.19
C PRO A 84 15.13 -6.29 -0.31
N ASP A 85 15.63 -7.10 0.63
CA ASP A 85 15.79 -8.53 0.49
C ASP A 85 14.77 -9.41 1.25
N LEU A 86 13.64 -8.91 1.81
CA LEU A 86 12.77 -9.79 2.63
C LEU A 86 11.26 -9.70 2.41
N PRO A 87 10.63 -10.88 2.23
CA PRO A 87 9.61 -11.37 3.17
C PRO A 87 9.94 -12.72 3.85
N PRO A 88 9.33 -13.01 5.03
CA PRO A 88 9.67 -14.09 5.98
C PRO A 88 9.43 -15.55 5.52
N ASN A 89 8.95 -15.75 4.28
CA ASN A 89 8.65 -17.07 3.71
C ASN A 89 9.65 -17.48 2.60
N SER A 90 10.74 -16.74 2.47
CA SER A 90 11.77 -17.02 1.45
C SER A 90 12.72 -18.11 1.96
N PRO A 91 12.98 -19.20 1.21
CA PRO A 91 13.96 -20.20 1.61
C PRO A 91 15.33 -19.52 1.77
N SER A 92 16.01 -19.82 2.88
CA SER A 92 17.30 -19.25 3.22
C SER A 92 18.29 -19.39 2.05
N PRO A 93 19.08 -18.36 1.71
CA PRO A 93 20.19 -18.54 0.81
C PRO A 93 21.19 -19.50 1.47
N THR A 94 21.42 -20.66 0.85
CA THR A 94 22.49 -21.59 1.23
C THR A 94 23.86 -20.92 1.04
N PRO A 95 24.85 -21.22 1.92
CA PRO A 95 26.20 -20.71 1.80
C PRO A 95 26.93 -21.20 0.54
#